data_AF-A0A4V6YXR5-F1
#
_entry.id   AF-A0A4V6YXR5-F1
#
_cell.length_a   1.000
_cell.length_b   1.000
_cell.length_c   1.000
_cell.angle_alpha   90.00
_cell.angle_beta   90.00
_cell.angle_gamma   90.00
#
_symmetry.space_group_name_H-M   'P 1'
#
loop_
_entity.id
_entity.type
_entity.pdbx_description
1 polymer ?
#
loop_
_entity_poly.entity_id
_entity_poly.type
_entity_poly.pdbx_seq_one_letter_code
_entity_poly.pdbx_strand_id
1 'polypeptide(L)' 'MARRILVVEDEAPIREMVCFVLEQNGYQPLEAKIMTVP' A
#
# COMPACT_ATOMS: atom_id res chain seq x y z
N MET A 1 9.58 -10.15 -13.04
CA MET A 1 8.23 -10.39 -12.49
C MET A 1 7.88 -9.21 -11.61
N ALA A 2 6.71 -8.59 -11.81
CA ALA A 2 6.25 -7.51 -10.95
C ALA A 2 5.85 -8.07 -9.57
N ARG A 3 6.50 -7.62 -8.50
CA ARG A 3 6.19 -8.02 -7.11
C ARG A 3 5.15 -7.06 -6.54
N ARG A 4 3.87 -7.43 -6.68
CA ARG A 4 2.73 -6.65 -6.18
C ARG A 4 2.45 -6.94 -4.70
N ILE A 5 2.21 -5.90 -3.90
CA ILE A 5 1.97 -6.00 -2.44
C ILE A 5 0.72 -5.19 -2.09
N LEU A 6 -0.24 -5.77 -1.38
CA LEU A 6 -1.36 -5.04 -0.81
C LEU A 6 -0.95 -4.46 0.55
N VAL A 7 -1.04 -3.13 0.71
CA VAL A 7 -0.75 -2.43 1.96
C VAL A 7 -2.09 -2.11 2.64
N VAL A 8 -2.28 -2.67 3.84
CA VAL A 8 -3.45 -2.44 4.70
C VAL A 8 -2.95 -1.72 5.94
N GLU A 9 -3.18 -0.42 6.02
CA GLU A 9 -2.79 0.43 7.14
C GLU A 9 -3.87 1.49 7.35
N ASP A 10 -4.32 1.64 8.60
CA ASP A 10 -5.41 2.55 8.96
C ASP A 10 -4.97 4.02 8.85
N GLU A 11 -3.75 4.31 9.29
CA GLU A 11 -3.17 5.64 9.27
C GLU A 11 -2.62 5.99 7.88
N ALA A 12 -3.26 6.95 7.20
CA ALA A 12 -2.82 7.40 5.87
C ALA A 12 -1.33 7.79 5.80
N PRO A 13 -0.75 8.55 6.77
CA PRO A 13 0.67 8.91 6.72
C PRO A 13 1.60 7.69 6.75
N ILE A 14 1.23 6.64 7.50
CA ILE A 14 2.01 5.41 7.60
C ILE A 14 1.88 4.61 6.31
N ARG A 15 0.67 4.48 5.77
CA ARG A 15 0.42 3.79 4.50
C ARG A 15 1.22 4.40 3.35
N GLU A 16 1.22 5.73 3.25
CA GLU A 16 1.97 6.48 2.24
C GLU A 16 3.48 6.27 2.39
N MET A 17 4.00 6.33 3.62
CA MET A 17 5.41 6.06 3.91
C MET A 17 5.82 4.64 3.50
N VAL A 18 4.99 3.63 3.82
CA VAL A 18 5.26 2.23 3.47
C VAL A 18 5.24 2.02 1.95
N CYS A 19 4.24 2.58 1.25
CA CYS A 19 4.18 2.54 -0.21
C CYS A 19 5.43 3.17 -0.84
N PHE A 20 5.86 4.34 -0.36
CA PHE A 20 7.06 5.01 -0.85
C PHE A 20 8.32 4.14 -0.74
N VAL A 21 8.55 3.52 0.43
CA VAL A 21 9.69 2.63 0.63
C VAL A 21 9.61 1.39 -0.27
N LEU A 22 8.42 0.81 -0.44
CA LEU A 22 8.21 -0.35 -1.32
C LEU A 22 8.52 -0.02 -2.79
N GLU A 23 8.09 1.14 -3.28
CA GLU A 23 8.40 1.62 -4.63
C GLU A 23 9.90 1.82 -4.83
N GLN A 24 10.60 2.44 -3.86
CA GLN A 24 12.05 2.62 -3.89
C GLN A 24 12.81 1.28 -3.98
N ASN A 25 12.23 0.19 -3.48
CA ASN A 25 12.79 -1.15 -3.51
C ASN A 25 12.31 -1.99 -4.73
N GLY A 26 11.63 -1.37 -5.69
CA GLY A 26 11.18 -2.02 -6.93
C GLY A 26 9.94 -2.90 -6.77
N TYR A 27 9.18 -2.72 -5.69
CA TYR A 27 7.87 -3.35 -5.51
C TYR A 27 6.76 -2.48 -6.11
N GLN A 28 5.60 -3.09 -6.33
CA GLN A 28 4.38 -2.40 -6.78
C GLN A 28 3.35 -2.45 -5.65
N PRO A 29 3.37 -1.50 -4.72
CA PRO A 29 2.36 -1.45 -3.66
C PRO A 29 0.98 -1.09 -4.22
N LEU A 30 -0.06 -1.61 -3.57
CA LEU A 30 -1.46 -1.34 -3.81
C LEU A 30 -2.07 -0.96 -2.47
N GLU A 31 -2.64 0.23 -2.36
CA GLU A 31 -3.37 0.64 -1.17
C GLU A 31 -4.73 -0.08 -1.09
N ALA A 32 -5.04 -0.63 0.07
CA ALA A 32 -6.38 -1.12 0.34
C ALA A 32 -7.37 0.06 0.38
N LYS A 33 -8.48 -0.08 -0.33
CA LYS A 33 -9.59 0.87 -0.24
C LYS A 33 -10.45 0.52 0.98
N ILE A 34 -10.94 1.55 1.67
CA ILE A 34 -11.99 1.39 2.67
C ILE A 34 -13.18 0.71 1.98
N MET A 35 -13.51 -0.49 2.43
CA MET A 35 -14.75 -1.16 2.08
C MET A 35 -15.80 -0.73 3.10
N THR A 36 -16.65 0.23 2.74
CA THR A 36 -17.91 0.44 3.47
C THR A 36 -18.84 -0.70 3.07
N VAL A 37 -19.11 -1.62 4.00
CA VAL A 37 -20.25 -2.53 3.84
C VAL A 37 -21.54 -1.71 3.93
N PRO A 38 -22.54 -1.95 3.05
CA PRO A 38 -23.84 -1.30 3.14
C PRO A 38 -24.59 -1.67 4.42
#